data_AF-A0A3A5WHY5-F1
#
_entry.id   AF-A0A3A5WHY5-F1
#
_cell.length_a   1.000
_cell.length_b   1.000
_cell.length_c   1.000
_cell.angle_alpha   90.00
_cell.angle_beta   90.00
_cell.angle_gamma   90.00
#
_symmetry.space_group_name_H-M   'P 1'
#
loop_
_entity.id
_entity.type
_entity.pdbx_description
1 polymer ?
#
loop_
_entity_poly.entity_id
_entity_poly.type
_entity_poly.pdbx_seq_one_letter_code
_entity_poly.pdbx_strand_id
1 'polypeptide(L)' 'MDGILNKEMVVCCFCGKSLPLEAAVVLKVWANEKSEEYQVLYSHKSHFVRALDKSVILHPDLLEPDALG' A
#
# COMPACT_ATOMS: atom_id res chain seq x y z
N MET A 1 -7.83 -35.80 -0.88
CA MET A 1 -7.09 -35.47 -2.12
C MET A 1 -6.35 -34.18 -1.84
N ASP A 2 -5.12 -34.28 -1.37
CA ASP A 2 -4.24 -33.14 -1.13
C ASP A 2 -3.75 -32.61 -2.48
N GLY A 3 -4.37 -31.54 -2.97
CA GLY A 3 -4.21 -31.12 -4.35
C GLY A 3 -4.38 -29.61 -4.50
N ILE A 4 -3.33 -29.01 -5.05
CA ILE A 4 -3.22 -27.62 -5.54
C ILE A 4 -2.81 -26.62 -4.45
N LEU A 5 -1.49 -26.51 -4.25
CA LEU A 5 -0.87 -25.23 -3.92
C LEU A 5 -1.29 -24.26 -5.04
N ASN A 6 -2.34 -23.48 -4.81
CA ASN A 6 -2.78 -22.42 -5.72
C ASN A 6 -1.62 -21.44 -5.89
N LYS A 7 -0.86 -21.58 -6.98
CA LYS A 7 0.16 -20.62 -7.42
C LYS A 7 -0.52 -19.38 -8.00
N GLU A 8 -1.48 -18.83 -7.26
CA GLU A 8 -2.17 -17.61 -7.65
C GLU A 8 -1.14 -16.49 -7.70
N MET A 9 -1.04 -15.86 -8.85
CA MET A 9 -0.16 -14.72 -9.08
C MET A 9 -1.02 -13.47 -9.05
N VAL A 10 -0.56 -12.46 -8.31
CA VAL A 10 -1.19 -11.14 -8.26
C VAL A 10 -0.25 -10.09 -8.83
N VAL A 11 -0.76 -8.92 -9.15
CA VAL A 11 0.03 -7.82 -9.71
C VAL A 11 0.29 -6.79 -8.62
N CYS A 12 1.56 -6.40 -8.45
CA CYS A 12 1.91 -5.33 -7.53
C CYS A 12 1.43 -3.97 -8.04
N CYS A 13 0.59 -3.29 -7.26
CA CYS A 13 0.04 -1.98 -7.61
C CYS A 13 1.07 -0.85 -7.75
N PHE A 14 2.28 -1.01 -7.21
CA PHE A 14 3.34 0.00 -7.30
C PHE A 14 4.26 -0.15 -8.52
N CYS A 15 4.45 -1.37 -9.04
CA CYS A 15 5.44 -1.61 -10.11
C CYS A 15 4.91 -2.40 -11.30
N GLY A 16 3.66 -2.87 -11.25
CA GLY A 16 3.02 -3.65 -12.33
C GLY A 16 3.57 -5.07 -12.52
N LYS A 17 4.56 -5.50 -11.73
CA LYS A 17 5.12 -6.85 -11.82
C LYS A 17 4.30 -7.85 -11.00
N SER A 18 4.16 -9.06 -11.52
CA SER A 18 3.49 -10.16 -10.83
C SER A 18 4.34 -10.77 -9.73
N LEU A 19 3.69 -11.25 -8.67
CA LEU A 19 4.30 -11.99 -7.57
C LEU A 19 3.33 -13.06 -7.04
N PRO A 20 3.83 -14.13 -6.39
CA PRO A 20 2.96 -15.11 -5.74
C PRO A 20 2.07 -14.45 -4.69
N LEU A 21 0.79 -14.84 -4.64
CA LEU A 21 -0.19 -14.31 -3.69
C LEU A 21 0.29 -14.47 -2.24
N GLU A 22 0.87 -15.63 -1.91
CA GLU A 22 1.45 -15.93 -0.59
C GLU A 22 2.62 -15.01 -0.19
N ALA A 23 3.30 -14.42 -1.18
CA ALA A 23 4.40 -13.49 -0.98
C ALA A 23 3.95 -12.02 -1.07
N ALA A 24 2.69 -11.76 -1.42
CA ALA A 24 2.16 -10.43 -1.60
C ALA A 24 1.64 -9.83 -0.28
N VAL A 25 1.85 -8.53 -0.10
CA VAL A 25 1.16 -7.75 0.92
C VAL A 25 -0.22 -7.38 0.38
N VAL A 26 -1.25 -7.71 1.14
CA VAL A 26 -2.66 -7.38 0.86
C VAL A 26 -2.99 -6.02 1.45
N LEU A 27 -3.48 -5.11 0.60
CA LEU A 27 -3.90 -3.76 0.96
C LEU A 27 -5.41 -3.65 0.78
N LYS A 28 -6.14 -3.34 1.85
CA LYS A 28 -7.54 -2.95 1.76
C LYS A 28 -7.60 -1.43 1.68
N VAL A 29 -8.15 -0.93 0.58
CA VAL A 29 -8.20 0.51 0.31
C VAL A 29 -9.65 0.94 0.20
N TRP A 30 -10.01 1.91 1.02
CA TRP A 30 -11.30 2.59 0.96
C TRP A 30 -11.14 3.89 0.17
N ALA A 31 -12.15 4.27 -0.60
CA ALA A 31 -12.11 5.51 -1.37
C ALA A 31 -12.01 6.75 -0.47
N ASN A 32 -12.57 6.66 0.75
CA ASN A 32 -12.47 7.65 1.81
C ASN A 32 -12.85 6.99 3.16
N GLU A 33 -12.72 7.76 4.25
CA GLU A 33 -13.01 7.32 5.62
C GLU A 33 -14.47 6.86 5.87
N LYS A 34 -15.42 7.34 5.05
CA LYS A 34 -16.85 7.05 5.19
C LYS A 34 -17.31 5.91 4.29
N SER A 35 -16.42 5.36 3.46
CA SER A 35 -16.77 4.31 2.54
C SER A 35 -16.97 3.00 3.30
N GLU A 36 -18.09 2.33 3.06
CA GLU A 36 -18.36 1.00 3.65
C GLU A 36 -17.68 -0.11 2.84
N GLU A 37 -17.44 0.15 1.55
CA GLU A 37 -16.79 -0.79 0.65
C GLU A 37 -15.28 -0.51 0.51
N TYR A 38 -14.51 -1.59 0.38
CA TYR A 38 -13.07 -1.55 0.13
C TYR A 38 -12.71 -2.31 -1.14
N GLN A 39 -11.61 -1.89 -1.76
CA GLN A 39 -10.94 -2.63 -2.82
C GLN A 39 -9.72 -3.34 -2.27
N VAL A 40 -9.40 -4.51 -2.81
CA VAL A 40 -8.21 -5.28 -2.45
C VAL A 40 -7.14 -5.07 -3.52
N LEU A 41 -5.99 -4.54 -3.09
CA LEU A 41 -4.79 -4.41 -3.90
C LEU A 41 -3.67 -5.28 -3.34
N TYR A 42 -2.68 -5.57 -4.18
CA TYR A 42 -1.53 -6.39 -3.81
C TYR A 42 -0.23 -5.63 -4.06
N SER A 43 0.80 -5.89 -3.26
CA SER A 43 2.10 -5.26 -3.45
C SER A 43 3.27 -6.13 -3.01
N HIS A 44 4.46 -5.82 -3.53
CA HIS A 44 5.71 -6.29 -2.93
C HIS A 44 5.89 -5.59 -1.57
N LYS A 45 6.28 -6.35 -0.54
CA LYS A 45 6.56 -5.82 0.81
C LYS A 45 7.54 -4.64 0.79
N SER A 46 8.61 -4.75 0.01
CA SER A 46 9.63 -3.69 -0.10
C SER A 46 9.08 -2.38 -0.68
N HIS A 47 8.18 -2.45 -1.66
CA HIS A 47 7.57 -1.26 -2.24
C HIS A 47 6.59 -0.60 -1.27
N PHE A 48 5.79 -1.40 -0.55
CA PHE A 48 4.89 -0.87 0.47
C PHE A 48 5.64 -0.18 1.61
N VAL A 49 6.68 -0.82 2.17
CA VAL A 49 7.52 -0.21 3.22
C VAL A 49 8.17 1.07 2.73
N ARG A 50 8.71 1.10 1.51
CA ARG A 50 9.31 2.31 0.94
C ARG A 50 8.29 3.43 0.74
N ALA A 51 7.05 3.10 0.39
CA ALA A 51 5.98 4.08 0.28
C ALA A 51 5.60 4.66 1.65
N LEU A 52 5.52 3.80 2.68
CA LEU A 52 5.26 4.23 4.06
C LEU A 52 6.37 5.11 4.61
N ASP A 53 7.63 4.69 4.47
CA ASP A 53 8.81 5.43 4.93
C ASP A 53 8.84 6.85 4.34
N LYS A 54 8.57 7.00 3.04
CA LYS A 54 8.45 8.31 2.39
C LYS A 54 7.24 9.13 2.84
N SER A 55 6.21 8.49 3.40
CA SER A 55 5.00 9.16 3.88
C SER A 55 5.11 9.58 5.36
N VAL A 56 6.12 9.10 6.09
CA VAL A 56 6.42 9.60 7.44
C VAL A 56 7.01 11.00 7.27
N ILE A 57 6.22 12.02 7.62
CA ILE A 57 6.72 13.38 7.65
C ILE A 57 7.81 13.46 8.72
N LEU A 58 9.07 13.63 8.31
CA LEU A 58 10.23 13.69 9.21
C LEU A 58 10.31 15.01 9.99
N HIS A 59 9.51 16.01 9.63
CA HIS A 59 9.38 17.26 10.38
C HIS A 59 7.91 17.51 10.75
N PRO A 60 7.59 18.02 11.95
CA PRO A 60 6.30 18.68 12.13
C PRO A 60 6.26 19.88 11.17
N ASP A 61 5.14 20.07 10.46
CA ASP A 61 4.87 21.33 9.76
C ASP A 61 4.96 22.47 10.77
N LEU A 62 6.15 23.06 10.90
CA LEU A 62 6.32 24.35 11.52
C LEU A 62 5.68 25.31 10.52
N LEU A 63 4.39 25.55 10.69
CA LEU A 63 3.73 26.72 10.13
C LEU A 63 4.60 27.92 10.54
N GLU A 64 5.42 28.42 9.62
CA GLU A 64 6.18 29.65 9.87
C GLU A 64 5.15 30.76 10.17
N PRO A 65 5.21 31.40 11.35
CA PRO A 65 4.26 32.47 11.72
C PRO A 65 4.32 33.72 10.83
N ASP A 66 5.21 33.77 9.84
CA ASP A 66 5.60 35.00 9.16
C ASP A 66 5.03 35.13 7.74
N ALA A 67 4.08 34.28 7.32
CA ALA A 67 3.34 34.46 6.06
C ALA A 67 2.27 35.59 6.12
N LEU A 68 2.24 36.37 7.19
CA LEU A 68 1.45 37.60 7.35
C LEU A 68 2.37 38.75 7.76
N GLY A 69 3.22 39.19 6.83
CA GLY A 69 4.05 40.40 6.95
C GLY A 69 4.17 41.11 5.62
#